data_AF-M6QE25-F1
#
_entry.id   AF-M6QE25-F1
#
_cell.length_a   1.000
_cell.length_b   1.000
_cell.length_c   1.000
_cell.angle_alpha   90.00
_cell.angle_beta   90.00
_cell.angle_gamma   90.00
#
_symmetry.space_group_name_H-M   'P 1'
#
loop_
_entity.id
_entity.type
_entity.pdbx_description
1 polymer ?
#
loop_
_entity_poly.entity_id
_entity_poly.type
_entity_poly.pdbx_seq_one_letter_code
_entity_poly.pdbx_strand_id
1 'polypeptide(L)'
;MYGEYQLALQEAEEANNMILYLGGQYGPLEHNFLYSLALAANYKKVSPDLKKEYLKKIQENQKQLFILAESCPENFYHKYLLVDAELA
;
A
#
# COMPACT_ATOMS: atom_id res chain seq x y z
N MET A 1 -8.35 7.20 18.51
CA MET A 1 -7.59 6.65 17.36
C MET A 1 -8.58 6.45 16.22
N TYR A 2 -9.09 7.55 15.68
CA TYR A 2 -10.38 7.62 14.98
C TYR A 2 -10.21 7.60 13.46
N GLY A 3 -10.88 6.66 12.78
CA GLY A 3 -11.82 6.92 11.67
C GLY A 3 -11.37 7.56 10.35
N GLU A 4 -10.20 8.18 10.29
CA GLU A 4 -9.71 9.04 9.18
C GLU A 4 -9.17 8.23 7.98
N TYR A 5 -9.81 7.10 7.65
CA TYR A 5 -9.37 6.23 6.55
C TYR A 5 -9.46 6.91 5.18
N GLN A 6 -10.40 7.84 5.01
CA GLN A 6 -10.53 8.62 3.77
C GLN A 6 -9.44 9.67 3.64
N LEU A 7 -9.07 10.34 4.75
CA LEU A 7 -7.98 11.30 4.75
C LEU A 7 -6.65 10.59 4.46
N ALA A 8 -6.41 9.45 5.10
CA ALA A 8 -5.23 8.63 4.82
C ALA A 8 -5.16 8.16 3.36
N LEU A 9 -6.31 7.87 2.73
CA LEU A 9 -6.37 7.50 1.32
C LEU A 9 -6.03 8.69 0.42
N GLN A 10 -6.59 9.87 0.68
CA GLN A 10 -6.34 11.07 -0.11
C GLN A 10 -4.88 11.50 -0.03
N GLU A 11 -4.31 11.54 1.18
CA GLU A 11 -2.89 11.85 1.41
C GLU A 11 -1.97 10.83 0.72
N ALA A 12 -2.33 9.54 0.77
CA ALA A 12 -1.58 8.51 0.06
C ALA A 12 -1.71 8.64 -1.47
N GLU A 13 -2.85 9.05 -2.00
CA GLU A 13 -3.03 9.22 -3.44
C GLU A 13 -2.24 10.43 -3.96
N GLU A 14 -2.21 11.53 -3.20
CA GLU A 14 -1.37 12.71 -3.49
C GLU A 14 0.12 12.36 -3.41
N ALA A 15 0.54 11.62 -2.38
CA ALA A 15 1.92 11.16 -2.25
C ALA A 15 2.34 10.20 -3.38
N ASN A 16 1.43 9.35 -3.87
CA ASN A 16 1.70 8.46 -5.00
C ASN A 16 2.00 9.25 -6.29
N ASN A 17 1.30 10.36 -6.52
CA ASN A 17 1.54 11.24 -7.66
C ASN A 17 2.89 11.99 -7.56
N MET A 18 3.36 12.27 -6.34
CA MET A 18 4.63 12.95 -6.10
C MET A 18 5.81 11.99 -5.92
N ILE A 19 5.58 10.67 -5.92
CA ILE A 19 6.61 9.70 -5.57
C ILE A 19 7.75 9.62 -6.57
N LEU A 20 7.48 9.99 -7.83
CA LEU A 20 8.49 10.15 -8.88
C LEU A 20 9.42 11.36 -8.61
N TYR A 21 8.99 12.33 -7.81
CA TYR A 21 9.80 13.49 -7.40
C TYR A 21 10.61 13.25 -6.13
N LEU A 22 10.24 12.24 -5.32
CA LEU A 22 11.02 11.78 -4.18
C LEU A 22 12.22 10.95 -4.69
N GLY A 23 13.23 11.65 -5.20
CA GLY A 23 14.52 11.08 -5.57
C GLY A 23 15.20 10.43 -4.36
N GLY A 24 14.91 9.15 -4.13
CA GLY A 24 15.51 8.37 -3.05
C GLY A 24 14.91 6.97 -3.02
N GLN A 25 15.76 5.94 -3.13
CA GLN A 25 15.41 4.52 -3.27
C GLN A 25 14.50 3.96 -2.16
N TYR A 26 14.23 4.70 -1.08
CA TYR A 26 13.42 4.25 0.07
C TYR A 26 12.00 4.82 0.13
N GLY A 27 11.77 6.06 -0.32
CA GLY A 27 10.45 6.72 -0.25
C GLY A 27 9.34 5.95 -0.97
N PRO A 28 9.57 5.43 -2.19
CA PRO A 28 8.61 4.61 -2.90
C PRO A 28 8.25 3.31 -2.17
N LEU A 29 9.16 2.74 -1.37
CA LEU A 29 8.98 1.44 -0.72
C LEU A 29 8.05 1.52 0.48
N GLU A 30 8.24 2.53 1.33
CA GLU A 30 7.42 2.75 2.51
C GLU A 30 6.02 3.21 2.14
N HIS A 31 5.93 4.01 1.08
CA HIS A 31 4.66 4.39 0.50
C HIS A 31 3.85 3.22 -0.02
N ASN A 32 4.45 2.30 -0.78
CA ASN A 32 3.73 1.13 -1.31
C ASN A 32 3.07 0.31 -0.19
N PHE A 33 3.74 0.18 0.95
CA PHE A 33 3.19 -0.48 2.13
C PHE A 33 2.02 0.31 2.74
N LEU A 34 2.22 1.60 3.05
CA LEU A 34 1.18 2.43 3.68
C LEU A 34 -0.05 2.61 2.77
N TYR A 35 0.17 2.78 1.48
CA TYR A 35 -0.89 2.90 0.49
C TYR A 35 -1.68 1.60 0.38
N SER A 36 -1.00 0.43 0.39
CA SER A 36 -1.69 -0.86 0.40
C SER A 36 -2.58 -1.04 1.64
N LEU A 37 -2.12 -0.61 2.81
CA LEU A 37 -2.93 -0.64 4.04
C LEU A 37 -4.14 0.31 3.96
N ALA A 38 -3.96 1.52 3.42
CA ALA A 38 -5.06 2.46 3.23
C ALA A 38 -6.14 1.92 2.27
N LEU A 39 -5.72 1.26 1.19
CA LEU A 39 -6.62 0.61 0.24
C LEU A 39 -7.36 -0.56 0.89
N ALA A 40 -6.66 -1.43 1.63
CA ALA A 40 -7.26 -2.57 2.32
C ALA A 40 -8.28 -2.13 3.37
N ALA A 41 -7.96 -1.10 4.17
CA ALA A 41 -8.86 -0.56 5.19
C ALA A 41 -10.14 0.06 4.60
N ASN A 42 -10.08 0.63 3.40
CA ASN A 42 -11.22 1.19 2.69
C ASN A 42 -11.94 0.17 1.80
N TYR A 43 -11.38 -1.02 1.60
CA TYR A 43 -11.90 -2.04 0.69
C TYR A 43 -13.37 -2.40 0.97
N LYS A 44 -13.79 -2.47 2.25
CA LYS A 44 -15.18 -2.79 2.61
C LYS A 44 -16.17 -1.63 2.40
N LYS A 45 -15.68 -0.39 2.23
CA LYS A 45 -16.48 0.85 2.18
C LYS A 45 -16.70 1.39 0.76
N VAL A 46 -16.00 0.85 -0.24
CA VAL A 46 -16.06 1.32 -1.63
C VAL A 46 -16.96 0.47 -2.52
N SER A 47 -17.34 1.00 -3.68
CA SER A 47 -18.18 0.30 -4.68
C SER A 47 -17.45 -0.94 -5.24
N PRO A 48 -18.19 -1.93 -5.79
CA PRO A 48 -17.59 -3.14 -6.36
C PRO A 48 -16.53 -2.89 -7.45
N ASP A 49 -16.70 -1.82 -8.24
CA ASP A 49 -15.74 -1.46 -9.29
C ASP A 49 -14.43 -0.92 -8.70
N LEU A 50 -14.53 -0.02 -7.69
CA LEU A 50 -13.38 0.48 -6.94
C LEU A 50 -12.68 -0.62 -6.15
N LYS A 51 -13.41 -1.62 -5.62
CA LYS A 51 -12.80 -2.80 -4.98
C LYS A 51 -11.86 -3.54 -5.91
N LYS A 52 -12.23 -3.74 -7.18
CA LYS A 52 -11.37 -4.41 -8.17
C LYS A 52 -10.10 -3.62 -8.43
N GLU A 53 -10.23 -2.30 -8.55
CA GLU A 53 -9.09 -1.40 -8.76
C GLU A 53 -8.14 -1.41 -7.56
N TYR A 54 -8.68 -1.33 -6.34
CA TYR A 54 -7.89 -1.38 -5.10
C TYR A 54 -7.14 -2.71 -5.00
N LEU A 55 -7.82 -3.83 -5.28
CA LEU A 55 -7.21 -5.15 -5.22
C LEU A 55 -6.05 -5.28 -6.23
N LYS A 56 -6.22 -4.76 -7.44
CA LYS A 56 -5.16 -4.73 -8.46
C LYS A 56 -3.95 -3.92 -7.98
N LYS A 57 -4.20 -2.73 -7.43
CA LYS A 57 -3.15 -1.82 -6.93
C LYS A 57 -2.38 -2.44 -5.75
N ILE A 58 -3.09 -3.07 -4.82
CA ILE A 58 -2.47 -3.78 -3.69
C ILE A 58 -1.61 -4.95 -4.20
N GLN A 59 -2.07 -5.71 -5.19
CA GLN A 59 -1.28 -6.80 -5.79
C GLN A 59 0.00 -6.31 -6.46
N GLU A 60 -0.05 -5.18 -7.17
CA GLU A 60 1.13 -4.55 -7.77
C GLU A 60 2.15 -4.13 -6.71
N ASN A 61 1.68 -3.52 -5.62
CA ASN A 61 2.52 -3.12 -4.49
C ASN A 61 3.09 -4.34 -3.73
N GLN A 62 2.30 -5.41 -3.55
CA GLN A 62 2.74 -6.66 -2.91
C GLN A 62 3.90 -7.30 -3.69
N LYS A 63 3.86 -7.29 -5.03
CA LYS A 63 4.95 -7.81 -5.86
C LYS A 63 6.26 -7.04 -5.64
N GLN A 64 6.17 -5.71 -5.55
CA GLN A 64 7.34 -4.88 -5.26
C GLN A 64 7.88 -5.14 -3.85
N LEU A 65 7.00 -5.26 -2.85
CA LEU A 65 7.37 -5.61 -1.48
C LEU A 65 8.03 -7.00 -1.39
N PHE A 66 7.55 -7.97 -2.17
CA PHE A 66 8.12 -9.31 -2.22
C PHE A 66 9.55 -9.30 -2.75
N ILE A 67 9.82 -8.62 -3.86
CA ILE A 67 11.17 -8.48 -4.43
C ILE A 67 12.14 -7.86 -3.41
N LEU A 68 11.67 -6.90 -2.62
CA LEU A 68 12.47 -6.27 -1.56
C LEU A 68 12.67 -7.20 -0.38
N ALA A 69 11.65 -7.99 -0.01
CA ALA A 69 11.75 -8.99 1.03
C ALA A 69 12.71 -10.13 0.67
N GLU A 70 12.83 -10.49 -0.62
CA GLU A 70 13.86 -11.43 -1.09
C GLU A 70 15.28 -10.87 -0.88
N SER A 71 15.45 -9.55 -1.01
CA SER A 71 16.75 -8.89 -0.84
C SER A 71 17.07 -8.52 0.61
N CYS A 72 16.06 -8.19 1.42
CA CYS A 72 16.20 -7.78 2.81
C CYS A 72 14.95 -8.16 3.63
N PRO A 73 14.84 -9.44 4.03
CA PRO A 73 13.63 -9.97 4.67
C PRO A 73 13.33 -9.30 6.01
N GLU A 74 14.34 -8.94 6.81
CA GLU A 74 14.12 -8.27 8.10
C GLU A 74 13.37 -6.94 7.94
N ASN A 75 13.59 -6.23 6.83
CA ASN A 75 13.02 -4.91 6.58
C ASN A 75 11.65 -4.94 5.88
N PHE A 76 11.34 -6.00 5.12
CA PHE A 76 10.18 -6.01 4.22
C PHE A 76 9.26 -7.21 4.34
N TYR A 77 9.73 -8.36 4.85
CA TYR A 77 8.91 -9.58 4.91
C TYR A 77 7.71 -9.42 5.85
N HIS A 78 7.91 -8.77 7.00
CA HIS A 78 6.83 -8.47 7.94
C HIS A 78 5.79 -7.50 7.35
N LYS A 79 6.21 -6.56 6.49
CA LYS A 79 5.31 -5.63 5.78
C LYS A 79 4.47 -6.36 4.74
N TYR A 80 5.08 -7.29 3.99
CA TYR A 80 4.39 -8.16 3.04
C TYR A 80 3.31 -9.00 3.74
N LEU A 81 3.67 -9.70 4.82
CA LEU A 81 2.74 -10.55 5.58
C LEU A 81 1.56 -9.76 6.15
N LEU A 82 1.78 -8.53 6.62
CA LEU A 82 0.70 -7.70 7.13
C LEU A 82 -0.32 -7.31 6.05
N VAL A 83 0.15 -6.93 4.86
CA VAL A 83 -0.74 -6.61 3.73
C VAL A 83 -1.52 -7.85 3.30
N ASP A 84 -0.89 -9.01 3.30
CA ASP A 84 -1.56 -10.28 2.96
C ASP A 84 -2.66 -10.63 3.97
N ALA A 85 -2.40 -10.45 5.26
CA ALA A 85 -3.38 -10.67 6.33
C ALA A 85 -4.60 -9.73 6.24
N GLU A 86 -4.43 -8.49 5.77
CA GLU A 86 -5.52 -7.53 5.58
C GLU A 86 -6.38 -7.82 4.32
N LEU A 87 -5.88 -8.64 3.40
CA LEU A 87 -6.61 -9.08 2.20
C LEU A 87 -7.37 -10.41 2.38
N ALA A 88 -6.93 -11.26 3.30
CA ALA A 88 -7.52 -12.58 3.60
C ALA A 88 -8.86 -12.47 4.36
#